data_AF-A0A370KYR4-F1
#
_entry.id   AF-A0A370KYR4-F1
#
_cell.length_a   1.000
_cell.length_b   1.000
_cell.length_c   1.000
_cell.angle_alpha   90.00
_cell.angle_beta   90.00
_cell.angle_gamma   90.00
#
_symmetry.space_group_name_H-M   'P 1'
#
loop_
_entity.id
_entity.type
_entity.pdbx_description
1 polymer ?
#
loop_
_entity_poly.entity_id
_entity_poly.type
_entity_poly.pdbx_seq_one_letter_code
_entity_poly.pdbx_strand_id
1 'polypeptide(L)'
;MTRKLPARDEFFDVYGPYDIEVDGTQVPASQKALWEQVREEEGLEESIGCYMFCIRRGGIILPWYIGMTVAVKGFRGETFTPHKIDIYNDCLQRQSGQPQLFIFPFMIKPDENANLRFSLDRTRGRRIIKWLEKTLMGMALSRNDELANLRDASLPRSVSVRGVLGAPLRGRPSTDVAEARRALLGGQ
;
A
#
# COMPACT_ATOMS: atom_id res chain seq x y z
N MET A 1 1.04 39.17 -20.31
CA MET A 1 0.16 37.98 -20.34
C MET A 1 0.99 36.78 -19.92
N THR A 2 0.90 36.37 -18.66
CA THR A 2 1.58 35.16 -18.17
C THR A 2 0.72 33.97 -18.57
N ARG A 3 1.19 33.18 -19.54
CA ARG A 3 0.52 31.94 -19.97
C ARG A 3 0.48 31.02 -18.75
N LYS A 4 -0.69 30.83 -18.12
CA LYS A 4 -0.89 29.78 -17.11
C LYS A 4 -0.55 28.47 -17.82
N LEU A 5 0.56 27.83 -17.42
CA LEU A 5 0.82 26.45 -17.79
C LEU A 5 -0.37 25.60 -17.32
N PRO A 6 -0.84 24.63 -18.10
CA PRO A 6 -1.92 23.74 -17.68
C PRO A 6 -1.55 23.06 -16.35
N ALA A 7 -2.55 22.80 -15.52
CA ALA A 7 -2.33 22.15 -14.22
C ALA A 7 -1.81 20.73 -14.47
N ARG A 8 -0.68 20.39 -13.85
CA ARG A 8 -0.17 19.02 -13.79
C ARG A 8 -1.04 18.24 -12.80
N ASP A 9 -1.67 17.17 -13.27
CA ASP A 9 -2.40 16.26 -12.38
C ASP A 9 -1.42 15.27 -11.74
N GLU A 10 -1.59 15.06 -10.45
CA GLU A 10 -0.80 14.15 -9.62
C GLU A 10 -1.76 13.21 -8.90
N PHE A 11 -1.61 11.90 -9.09
CA PHE A 11 -2.50 10.89 -8.51
C PHE A 11 -1.75 9.59 -8.22
N PHE A 12 -2.44 8.61 -7.66
CA PHE A 12 -1.92 7.25 -7.51
C PHE A 12 -2.87 6.29 -8.19
N ASP A 13 -2.30 5.32 -8.90
CA ASP A 13 -3.04 4.19 -9.43
C ASP A 13 -2.84 2.97 -8.53
N VAL A 14 -3.47 1.85 -8.87
CA VAL A 14 -3.37 0.59 -8.12
C VAL A 14 -3.05 -0.56 -9.08
N TYR A 15 -1.96 -1.27 -8.77
CA TYR A 15 -1.52 -2.45 -9.50
C TYR A 15 -1.47 -3.67 -8.59
N GLY A 16 -1.88 -4.82 -9.13
CA GLY A 16 -2.01 -6.09 -8.42
C GLY A 16 -3.47 -6.54 -8.22
N PRO A 17 -3.73 -7.55 -7.37
CA PRO A 17 -2.74 -8.23 -6.53
C PRO A 17 -1.76 -9.08 -7.35
N TYR A 18 -0.47 -8.93 -7.07
CA TYR A 18 0.55 -9.86 -7.55
C TYR A 18 0.77 -10.96 -6.52
N ASP A 19 0.80 -12.21 -6.96
CA ASP A 19 1.10 -13.32 -6.06
C ASP A 19 2.61 -13.35 -5.74
N ILE A 20 2.92 -13.48 -4.45
CA ILE A 20 4.30 -13.57 -3.96
C ILE A 20 4.67 -15.05 -3.88
N GLU A 21 5.81 -15.41 -4.46
CA GLU A 21 6.36 -16.75 -4.37
C GLU A 21 6.86 -17.02 -2.94
N VAL A 22 6.63 -18.23 -2.44
CA VAL A 22 7.13 -18.71 -1.14
C VAL A 22 7.86 -20.01 -1.37
N ASP A 23 9.08 -20.12 -0.84
CA ASP A 23 9.84 -21.36 -0.76
C ASP A 23 9.69 -21.93 0.65
N GLY A 24 8.82 -22.95 0.77
CA GLY A 24 8.41 -23.52 2.04
C GLY A 24 7.67 -22.51 2.92
N THR A 25 8.40 -21.84 3.81
CA THR A 25 7.86 -20.81 4.73
C THR A 25 8.49 -19.44 4.55
N GLN A 26 9.38 -19.27 3.57
CA GLN A 26 10.12 -18.03 3.37
C GLN A 26 9.85 -17.41 2.00
N VAL A 27 9.69 -16.10 1.99
CA VAL A 27 9.63 -15.29 0.78
C VAL A 27 11.06 -15.10 0.26
N PRO A 28 11.45 -15.66 -0.90
CA PRO A 28 12.74 -15.38 -1.50
C PRO A 28 12.82 -13.92 -1.93
N ALA A 29 14.00 -13.29 -1.81
CA ALA A 29 14.16 -11.88 -2.16
C ALA A 29 14.06 -11.59 -3.67
N SER A 30 14.29 -12.60 -4.52
CA SER A 30 14.37 -12.41 -5.97
C SER A 30 13.01 -12.20 -6.63
N GLN A 31 11.96 -12.87 -6.15
CA GLN A 31 10.57 -12.79 -6.65
C GLN A 31 10.49 -12.70 -8.18
N LYS A 32 11.13 -13.64 -8.88
CA LYS A 32 11.36 -13.53 -10.32
C LYS A 32 10.05 -13.47 -11.10
N ALA A 33 9.11 -14.38 -10.80
CA ALA A 33 7.83 -14.45 -11.50
C ALA A 33 6.97 -13.19 -11.26
N LEU A 34 6.97 -12.67 -10.02
CA LEU A 34 6.28 -11.44 -9.69
C LEU A 34 6.84 -10.26 -10.49
N TRP A 35 8.18 -10.09 -10.53
CA TRP A 35 8.78 -8.98 -11.27
C TRP A 35 8.68 -9.14 -12.79
N GLU A 36 8.47 -10.35 -13.30
CA GLU A 36 8.14 -10.55 -14.71
C GLU A 36 6.73 -10.02 -15.03
N GLN A 37 5.74 -10.28 -14.17
CA GLN A 37 4.39 -9.72 -14.31
C GLN A 37 4.39 -8.19 -14.17
N VAL A 38 5.14 -7.64 -13.20
CA VAL A 38 5.24 -6.19 -13.01
C VAL A 38 5.85 -5.51 -14.24
N ARG A 39 6.76 -6.18 -14.96
CA ARG A 39 7.42 -5.64 -16.17
C ARG A 39 6.52 -5.56 -17.40
N GLU A 40 5.32 -6.15 -17.36
CA GLU A 40 4.30 -5.91 -18.39
C GLU A 40 3.88 -4.43 -18.41
N GLU A 41 4.00 -3.75 -17.27
CA GLU A 41 3.78 -2.31 -17.10
C GLU A 41 5.12 -1.56 -17.14
N GLU A 42 5.45 -1.02 -18.32
CA GLU A 42 6.76 -0.40 -18.59
C GLU A 42 7.09 0.72 -17.59
N GLY A 43 8.13 0.51 -16.76
CA GLY A 43 8.62 1.49 -15.78
C GLY A 43 7.97 1.40 -14.39
N LEU A 44 7.04 0.47 -14.16
CA LEU A 44 6.40 0.29 -12.85
C LEU A 44 7.43 -0.13 -11.79
N GLU A 45 8.34 -1.05 -12.10
CA GLU A 45 9.30 -1.58 -11.12
C GLU A 45 10.30 -0.53 -10.60
N GLU A 46 10.65 0.46 -11.43
CA GLU A 46 11.56 1.57 -11.10
C GLU A 46 10.86 2.80 -10.52
N SER A 47 9.52 2.83 -10.55
CA SER A 47 8.73 3.96 -10.09
C SER A 47 8.74 4.11 -8.56
N ILE A 48 8.23 5.25 -8.08
CA ILE A 48 8.12 5.58 -6.65
C ILE A 48 6.66 5.55 -6.20
N GLY A 49 6.41 5.28 -4.93
CA GLY A 49 5.05 5.23 -4.39
C GLY A 49 4.94 4.39 -3.12
N CYS A 50 3.76 3.81 -2.89
CA CYS A 50 3.49 2.92 -1.77
C CYS A 50 3.34 1.47 -2.23
N TYR A 51 3.57 0.51 -1.35
CA TYR A 51 3.31 -0.90 -1.59
C TYR A 51 2.71 -1.54 -0.34
N MET A 52 1.93 -2.59 -0.53
CA MET A 52 1.19 -3.24 0.54
C MET A 52 1.29 -4.76 0.42
N PHE A 53 1.91 -5.38 1.40
CA PHE A 53 1.89 -6.82 1.56
C PHE A 53 0.60 -7.27 2.23
N CYS A 54 -0.07 -8.24 1.62
CA CYS A 54 -1.32 -8.80 2.08
C CYS A 54 -1.25 -10.31 2.20
N ILE A 55 -2.13 -10.91 3.00
CA ILE A 55 -2.34 -12.36 3.01
C ILE A 55 -3.79 -12.60 2.64
N ARG A 56 -4.00 -13.37 1.56
CA ARG A 56 -5.31 -13.77 1.07
C ARG A 56 -5.70 -15.13 1.63
N ARG A 57 -6.88 -15.23 2.24
CA ARG A 57 -7.47 -16.48 2.72
C ARG A 57 -8.91 -16.59 2.24
N GLY A 58 -9.16 -17.52 1.32
CA GLY A 58 -10.44 -17.59 0.62
C GLY A 58 -10.72 -16.28 -0.13
N GLY A 59 -11.89 -15.68 0.10
CA GLY A 59 -12.28 -14.40 -0.50
C GLY A 59 -11.81 -13.14 0.26
N ILE A 60 -11.06 -13.29 1.35
CA ILE A 60 -10.64 -12.17 2.20
C ILE A 60 -9.16 -11.87 1.97
N ILE A 61 -8.83 -10.61 1.72
CA ILE A 61 -7.47 -10.08 1.64
C ILE A 61 -7.24 -9.16 2.86
N LEU A 62 -6.24 -9.48 3.68
CA LEU A 62 -5.86 -8.66 4.84
C LEU A 62 -4.47 -8.04 4.64
N PRO A 63 -4.31 -6.72 4.86
CA PRO A 63 -3.01 -6.07 4.81
C PRO A 63 -2.19 -6.39 6.05
N TRP A 64 -0.89 -6.67 5.87
CA TRP A 64 0.04 -7.04 6.95
C TRP A 64 1.24 -6.11 7.07
N TYR A 65 1.62 -5.46 5.97
CA TYR A 65 2.68 -4.45 5.97
C TYR A 65 2.40 -3.43 4.87
N ILE A 66 2.60 -2.15 5.17
CA ILE A 66 2.54 -1.07 4.18
C ILE A 66 3.86 -0.32 4.24
N GLY A 67 4.48 -0.09 3.10
CA GLY A 67 5.66 0.76 3.03
C GLY A 67 5.61 1.70 1.84
N MET A 68 6.65 2.52 1.73
CA MET A 68 6.86 3.39 0.59
C MET A 68 8.27 3.28 0.03
N THR A 69 8.44 3.73 -1.20
CA THR A 69 9.74 3.95 -1.82
C THR A 69 9.78 5.31 -2.50
N VAL A 70 10.87 6.03 -2.26
CA VAL A 70 11.31 7.19 -3.06
C VAL A 70 12.75 7.00 -3.52
N ALA A 71 13.25 5.77 -3.47
CA ALA A 71 14.62 5.44 -3.77
C ALA A 71 14.89 5.50 -5.29
N VAL A 72 16.16 5.50 -5.67
CA VAL A 72 16.55 5.42 -7.10
C VAL A 72 16.15 4.06 -7.69
N LYS A 73 16.27 2.99 -6.90
CA LYS A 73 15.96 1.62 -7.31
C LYS A 73 14.46 1.28 -7.33
N GLY A 74 13.58 2.26 -7.12
CA GLY A 74 12.12 2.11 -7.22
C GLY A 74 11.52 1.10 -6.25
N PHE A 75 10.44 0.44 -6.68
CA PHE A 75 9.82 -0.67 -5.97
C PHE A 75 10.72 -1.90 -5.94
N ARG A 76 11.37 -2.24 -7.07
CA ARG A 76 12.19 -3.45 -7.17
C ARG A 76 13.32 -3.50 -6.14
N GLY A 77 13.99 -2.38 -5.92
CA GLY A 77 15.08 -2.31 -4.95
C GLY A 77 14.65 -2.19 -3.49
N GLU A 78 13.37 -1.92 -3.22
CA GLU A 78 12.92 -1.51 -1.90
C GLU A 78 11.90 -2.48 -1.30
N THR A 79 11.01 -3.10 -2.09
CA THR A 79 9.90 -3.93 -1.60
C THR A 79 10.38 -5.20 -0.88
N PHE A 80 11.39 -5.89 -1.43
CA PHE A 80 11.93 -7.15 -0.91
C PHE A 80 13.33 -6.99 -0.31
N THR A 81 13.57 -5.91 0.43
CA THR A 81 14.81 -5.80 1.23
C THR A 81 14.76 -6.75 2.43
N PRO A 82 15.92 -7.25 2.93
CA PRO A 82 15.96 -8.28 3.96
C PRO A 82 15.07 -7.99 5.17
N HIS A 83 15.18 -6.77 5.72
CA HIS A 83 14.38 -6.36 6.88
C HIS A 83 12.86 -6.45 6.67
N LYS A 84 12.36 -6.23 5.45
CA LYS A 84 10.92 -6.28 5.13
C LYS A 84 10.45 -7.71 4.90
N ILE A 85 11.30 -8.50 4.25
CA ILE A 85 11.10 -9.94 4.11
C ILE A 85 10.99 -10.59 5.48
N ASP A 86 11.89 -10.25 6.42
CA ASP A 86 11.88 -10.81 7.77
C ASP A 86 10.56 -10.50 8.49
N ILE A 87 10.13 -9.22 8.48
CA ILE A 87 8.84 -8.81 9.07
C ILE A 87 7.67 -9.57 8.44
N TYR A 88 7.70 -9.77 7.12
CA TYR A 88 6.60 -10.42 6.42
C TYR A 88 6.60 -11.94 6.60
N ASN A 89 7.77 -12.58 6.63
CA ASN A 89 7.92 -14.00 6.99
C ASN A 89 7.41 -14.27 8.42
N ASP A 90 7.70 -13.38 9.38
CA ASP A 90 7.15 -13.47 10.74
C ASP A 90 5.61 -13.41 10.75
N CYS A 91 5.00 -12.70 9.80
CA CYS A 91 3.54 -12.70 9.62
C CYS A 91 3.06 -14.03 9.02
N LEU A 92 3.73 -14.54 7.98
CA LEU A 92 3.39 -15.80 7.32
C LEU A 92 3.54 -17.03 8.22
N GLN A 93 4.45 -17.01 9.19
CA GLN A 93 4.56 -18.08 10.19
C GLN A 93 3.36 -18.14 11.14
N ARG A 94 2.70 -17.00 11.38
CA ARG A 94 1.56 -16.87 12.30
C ARG A 94 0.21 -17.00 11.59
N GLN A 95 0.18 -16.83 10.27
CA GLN A 95 -1.03 -16.64 9.48
C GLN A 95 -1.01 -17.54 8.25
N SER A 96 -2.11 -18.24 7.99
CA SER A 96 -2.27 -19.06 6.78
C SER A 96 -2.92 -18.27 5.64
N GLY A 97 -2.39 -18.44 4.43
CA GLY A 97 -2.96 -17.86 3.22
C GLY A 97 -1.93 -17.63 2.13
N GLN A 98 -2.40 -17.15 0.98
CA GLN A 98 -1.57 -16.79 -0.17
C GLN A 98 -1.02 -15.36 0.04
N PRO A 99 0.30 -15.16 0.09
CA PRO A 99 0.88 -13.83 0.15
C PRO A 99 0.71 -13.08 -1.17
N GLN A 100 0.40 -11.80 -1.08
CA GLN A 100 0.13 -10.92 -2.22
C GLN A 100 0.75 -9.54 -2.03
N LEU A 101 1.05 -8.88 -3.15
CA LEU A 101 1.56 -7.52 -3.21
C LEU A 101 0.60 -6.62 -4.00
N PHE A 102 0.29 -5.46 -3.44
CA PHE A 102 -0.26 -4.33 -4.19
C PHE A 102 0.79 -3.23 -4.31
N ILE A 103 0.81 -2.56 -5.46
CA ILE A 103 1.70 -1.44 -5.75
C ILE A 103 0.85 -0.21 -6.08
N PHE A 104 1.19 0.92 -5.47
CA PHE A 104 0.51 2.21 -5.60
C PHE A 104 1.52 3.24 -6.13
N PRO A 105 1.81 3.25 -7.44
CA PRO A 105 2.80 4.16 -8.01
C PRO A 105 2.27 5.59 -8.02
N PHE A 106 3.16 6.55 -7.83
CA PHE A 106 2.85 7.96 -7.96
C PHE A 106 2.83 8.33 -9.44
N MET A 107 1.66 8.74 -9.94
CA MET A 107 1.40 9.04 -11.33
C MET A 107 1.34 10.53 -11.59
N ILE A 108 1.78 10.93 -12.78
CA ILE A 108 1.72 12.32 -13.25
C ILE A 108 1.09 12.39 -14.63
N LYS A 109 0.28 13.43 -14.85
CA LYS A 109 -0.17 13.85 -16.17
C LYS A 109 0.34 15.28 -16.42
N PRO A 110 1.35 15.47 -17.27
CA PRO A 110 1.97 16.78 -17.47
C PRO A 110 1.02 17.86 -18.00
N ASP A 111 0.09 17.47 -18.88
CA ASP A 111 -0.98 18.30 -19.43
C ASP A 111 -2.13 17.41 -19.92
N GLU A 112 -3.27 18.02 -20.26
CA GLU A 112 -4.51 17.31 -20.62
C GLU A 112 -4.36 16.33 -21.81
N ASN A 113 -3.43 16.59 -22.73
CA ASN A 113 -3.22 15.79 -23.94
C ASN A 113 -2.02 14.83 -23.82
N ALA A 114 -1.27 14.88 -22.72
CA ALA A 114 -0.14 14.01 -22.48
C ALA A 114 -0.58 12.64 -21.94
N ASN A 115 0.17 11.61 -22.34
CA ASN A 115 0.06 10.28 -21.74
C ASN A 115 0.40 10.31 -20.24
N LEU A 116 -0.29 9.46 -19.49
CA LEU A 116 0.03 9.19 -18.08
C LEU A 116 1.45 8.62 -17.97
N ARG A 117 2.16 9.00 -16.92
CA ARG A 117 3.53 8.51 -16.66
C ARG A 117 3.74 8.25 -15.18
N PHE A 118 4.58 7.27 -14.90
CA PHE A 118 5.15 7.09 -13.57
C PHE A 118 6.02 8.30 -13.21
N SER A 119 5.74 8.89 -12.06
CA SER A 119 6.55 9.98 -11.51
C SER A 119 7.88 9.44 -11.01
N LEU A 120 8.96 10.17 -11.27
CA LEU A 120 10.29 9.93 -10.68
C LEU A 120 10.74 11.12 -9.82
N ASP A 121 9.82 12.06 -9.54
CA ASP A 121 10.07 13.24 -8.72
C ASP A 121 10.11 12.87 -7.23
N ARG A 122 11.30 12.50 -6.78
CA ARG A 122 11.56 12.03 -5.41
C ARG A 122 11.46 13.15 -4.37
N THR A 123 11.62 14.40 -4.78
CA THR A 123 11.61 15.55 -3.87
C THR A 123 10.18 15.93 -3.54
N ARG A 124 9.36 16.20 -4.56
CA ARG A 124 7.95 16.57 -4.37
C ARG A 124 7.11 15.36 -3.98
N GLY A 125 7.38 14.22 -4.61
CA GLY A 125 6.67 12.97 -4.37
C GLY A 125 6.75 12.51 -2.92
N ARG A 126 7.90 12.66 -2.24
CA ARG A 126 8.09 12.19 -0.85
C ARG A 126 6.99 12.62 0.11
N ARG A 127 6.57 13.89 0.06
CA ARG A 127 5.54 14.39 0.98
C ARG A 127 4.18 13.75 0.73
N ILE A 128 3.80 13.63 -0.54
CA ILE A 128 2.51 13.07 -0.96
C ILE A 128 2.49 11.56 -0.74
N ILE A 129 3.57 10.87 -1.10
CA ILE A 129 3.75 9.42 -0.88
C ILE A 129 3.69 9.10 0.62
N LYS A 130 4.37 9.90 1.46
CA LYS A 130 4.30 9.73 2.92
C LYS A 130 2.90 9.97 3.48
N TRP A 131 2.14 10.90 2.90
CA TRP A 131 0.74 11.10 3.25
C TRP A 131 -0.11 9.87 2.85
N LEU A 132 0.09 9.32 1.65
CA LEU A 132 -0.60 8.12 1.20
C LEU A 132 -0.26 6.92 2.09
N GLU A 133 1.02 6.69 2.38
CA GLU A 133 1.48 5.61 3.26
C GLU A 133 0.73 5.64 4.61
N LYS A 134 0.72 6.81 5.27
CA LYS A 134 -0.01 6.98 6.53
C LYS A 134 -1.51 6.75 6.40
N THR A 135 -2.09 7.17 5.28
CA THR A 135 -3.52 6.99 4.97
C THR A 135 -3.86 5.51 4.81
N LEU A 136 -3.09 4.79 3.99
CA LEU A 136 -3.23 3.34 3.79
C LEU A 136 -3.04 2.58 5.09
N MET A 137 -2.08 2.97 5.94
CA MET A 137 -1.88 2.36 7.26
C MET A 137 -3.10 2.54 8.17
N GLY A 138 -3.70 3.74 8.19
CA GLY A 138 -4.94 3.99 8.92
C GLY A 138 -6.10 3.13 8.43
N MET A 139 -6.24 2.99 7.11
CA MET A 139 -7.25 2.11 6.51
C MET A 139 -6.99 0.63 6.86
N ALA A 140 -5.75 0.18 6.74
CA ALA A 140 -5.34 -1.17 7.08
C ALA A 140 -5.62 -1.51 8.54
N LEU A 141 -5.35 -0.59 9.48
CA LEU A 141 -5.67 -0.74 10.90
C LEU A 141 -7.15 -1.01 11.17
N SER A 142 -8.05 -0.47 10.36
CA SER A 142 -9.50 -0.72 10.50
C SER A 142 -9.90 -2.15 10.10
N ARG A 143 -9.02 -2.86 9.40
CA ARG A 143 -9.22 -4.20 8.83
C ARG A 143 -8.37 -5.26 9.52
N ASN A 144 -7.14 -4.91 9.91
CA ASN A 144 -6.17 -5.73 10.60
C ASN A 144 -5.44 -4.88 11.66
N ASP A 145 -5.74 -5.10 12.94
CA ASP A 145 -5.09 -4.43 14.06
C ASP A 145 -3.68 -4.97 14.37
N GLU A 146 -3.28 -6.07 13.73
CA GLU A 146 -1.95 -6.69 13.84
C GLU A 146 -0.96 -6.25 12.75
N LEU A 147 -1.20 -5.11 12.06
CA LEU A 147 -0.31 -4.60 11.01
C LEU A 147 1.14 -4.46 11.54
N ALA A 148 2.09 -5.11 10.87
CA ALA A 148 3.40 -5.41 11.46
C ALA A 148 4.29 -4.17 11.65
N ASN A 149 4.21 -3.20 10.75
CA ASN A 149 5.04 -1.98 10.78
C ASN A 149 4.43 -0.82 11.59
N LEU A 150 3.37 -1.07 12.36
CA LEU A 150 2.87 -0.10 13.35
C LEU A 150 3.85 0.14 14.49
N ARG A 151 4.81 -0.77 14.70
CA ARG A 151 5.81 -0.58 15.74
C ARG A 151 6.62 0.71 15.52
N ASP A 152 6.85 1.08 14.27
CA ASP A 152 7.66 2.24 13.86
C ASP A 152 6.80 3.42 13.36
N ALA A 153 5.48 3.25 13.29
CA ALA A 153 4.57 4.30 12.86
C ALA A 153 4.32 5.30 13.99
N SER A 154 4.60 6.59 13.74
CA SER A 154 4.27 7.72 14.62
C SER A 154 2.76 7.95 14.87
N LEU A 155 1.89 7.02 14.43
CA LEU A 155 0.46 7.11 14.72
C LEU A 155 0.27 6.85 16.22
N PRO A 156 -0.50 7.68 16.94
CA PRO A 156 -0.76 7.44 18.35
C PRO A 156 -1.44 6.07 18.53
N ARG A 157 -0.66 5.06 18.97
CA ARG A 157 -1.21 3.72 19.25
C ARG A 157 -2.31 3.74 20.32
N SER A 158 -2.36 4.82 21.11
CA SER A 158 -3.34 5.07 22.16
C SER A 158 -4.67 5.64 21.65
N VAL A 159 -4.76 6.09 20.40
CA VAL A 159 -5.95 6.76 19.88
C VAL A 159 -6.57 5.92 18.77
N SER A 160 -7.65 5.23 19.11
CA SER A 160 -8.53 4.56 18.16
C SER A 160 -9.92 5.19 18.22
N VAL A 161 -10.64 5.15 17.10
CA VAL A 161 -12.06 5.53 17.08
C VAL A 161 -12.83 4.22 17.05
N ARG A 162 -13.42 3.85 18.18
CA ARG A 162 -14.01 2.52 18.37
C ARG A 162 -15.02 2.20 17.27
N GLY A 163 -14.74 1.13 16.51
CA GLY A 163 -15.58 0.71 15.39
C GLY A 163 -15.43 1.53 14.11
N VAL A 164 -14.62 2.59 14.06
CA VAL A 164 -14.36 3.40 12.85
C VAL A 164 -12.90 3.30 12.40
N LEU A 165 -11.96 3.38 13.33
CA LEU A 165 -10.51 3.31 13.09
C LEU A 165 -9.86 2.40 14.13
N GLY A 166 -9.05 1.44 13.68
CA GLY A 166 -8.46 0.39 14.53
C GLY A 166 -9.37 -0.84 14.66
N ALA A 167 -9.17 -1.64 15.71
CA ALA A 167 -9.84 -2.93 15.88
C ALA A 167 -11.37 -2.84 15.73
N PRO A 168 -11.98 -3.74 14.93
CA PRO A 168 -13.43 -3.75 14.77
C PRO A 168 -14.14 -4.09 16.09
N LEU A 169 -15.32 -3.50 16.28
CA LEU A 169 -16.20 -3.87 17.38
C LEU A 169 -16.63 -5.33 17.25
N ARG A 170 -16.61 -6.08 18.36
CA ARG A 170 -17.28 -7.39 18.43
C ARG A 170 -18.80 -7.16 18.44
N GLY A 171 -19.51 -7.85 17.54
CA GLY A 171 -20.97 -7.74 17.40
C GLY A 171 -21.42 -6.67 16.41
N ARG A 172 -22.73 -6.39 16.39
CA ARG A 172 -23.32 -5.41 15.47
C ARG A 172 -22.85 -4.00 15.84
N PRO A 173 -22.30 -3.21 14.90
CA PRO A 173 -21.96 -1.81 15.16
C PRO A 173 -23.23 -1.01 15.49
N SER A 174 -23.09 0.02 16.34
CA SER A 174 -24.19 0.97 16.56
C SER A 174 -24.56 1.68 15.26
N THR A 175 -25.76 2.25 15.22
CA THR A 175 -26.23 3.08 14.10
C THR A 175 -25.22 4.18 13.78
N ASP A 176 -24.70 4.85 14.81
CA ASP A 176 -23.77 5.98 14.66
C ASP A 176 -22.44 5.54 14.03
N VAL A 177 -21.92 4.37 14.44
CA VAL A 177 -20.70 3.80 13.86
C VAL A 177 -20.94 3.39 12.40
N ALA A 178 -22.10 2.82 12.09
CA ALA A 178 -22.46 2.44 10.73
C ALA A 178 -22.61 3.67 9.82
N GLU A 179 -23.27 4.74 10.27
CA GLU A 179 -23.41 5.98 9.51
C GLU A 179 -22.07 6.70 9.36
N ALA A 180 -21.23 6.73 10.40
CA ALA A 180 -19.88 7.29 10.31
C ALA A 180 -19.02 6.55 9.27
N ARG A 181 -19.08 5.21 9.26
CA ARG A 181 -18.41 4.41 8.22
C ARG A 181 -18.93 4.72 6.83
N ARG A 182 -20.27 4.79 6.66
CA ARG A 182 -20.89 5.12 5.38
C ARG A 182 -20.48 6.51 4.89
N ALA A 183 -20.42 7.50 5.79
CA ALA A 183 -20.02 8.86 5.45
C ALA A 183 -18.53 8.98 5.10
N LEU A 184 -17.65 8.20 5.75
CA LEU A 184 -16.19 8.26 5.56
C LEU A 184 -15.68 7.37 4.44
N LEU A 185 -16.24 6.17 4.29
CA LEU A 185 -15.74 5.11 3.42
C LEU A 185 -16.70 4.78 2.26
N GLY A 186 -17.87 5.40 2.23
CA GLY A 186 -18.96 5.04 1.32
C GLY A 186 -19.76 3.82 1.80
N GLY A 187 -20.93 3.61 1.21
CA GLY A 187 -21.66 2.36 1.36
C GLY A 187 -20.99 1.28 0.52
N GLN A 188 -20.63 0.16 1.14
CA GLN A 188 -20.34 -1.09 0.41
C GLN A 188 -21.63 -1.88 0.21
#